data_AF-A0A6G3XUQ4-F1
#
_entry.id   AF-A0A6G3XUQ4-F1
#
_cell.length_a   1.000
_cell.length_b   1.000
_cell.length_c   1.000
_cell.angle_alpha   90.00
_cell.angle_beta   90.00
_cell.angle_gamma   90.00
#
_symmetry.space_group_name_H-M   'P 1'
#
loop_
_entity.id
_entity.type
_entity.pdbx_description
1 polymer ?
#
loop_
_entity_poly.entity_id
_entity_poly.type
_entity_poly.pdbx_seq_one_letter_code
_entity_poly.pdbx_strand_id
1 'polypeptide(L)' 'GRPEDELVRDFARLWTRKEAMAKATGQGMAAVMNRLDLTGQPLGWRVRQLIAPPGYEASFAVPASVHVAVTVHEELPE' A
#
# COMPACT_ATOMS: atom_id res chain seq x y z
N GLY A 1 19.65 -1.08 -17.36
CA GLY A 1 18.88 -0.41 -16.30
C GLY A 1 17.45 -0.92 -16.35
N ARG A 2 16.69 -0.83 -15.25
CA ARG A 2 15.25 -1.12 -15.30
C ARG A 2 14.54 -0.11 -16.22
N PRO A 3 13.50 -0.50 -16.98
CA PRO A 3 12.65 0.42 -17.73
C PRO A 3 12.08 1.53 -16.83
N GLU A 4 11.89 2.72 -17.37
CA GLU A 4 11.38 3.88 -16.63
C GLU A 4 9.98 3.63 -16.05
N ASP A 5 9.09 3.04 -16.83
CA ASP A 5 7.72 2.71 -16.40
C ASP A 5 7.69 1.73 -15.23
N GLU A 6 8.60 0.76 -15.21
CA GLU A 6 8.73 -0.18 -14.08
C GLU A 6 9.18 0.54 -12.81
N LEU A 7 10.10 1.50 -12.93
CA LEU A 7 10.57 2.30 -11.80
C LEU A 7 9.46 3.19 -11.23
N VAL A 8 8.70 3.85 -12.09
CA VAL A 8 7.57 4.70 -11.70
C VAL A 8 6.49 3.87 -11.00
N ARG A 9 6.18 2.69 -11.53
CA ARG A 9 5.21 1.78 -10.93
C ARG A 9 5.68 1.26 -9.58
N ASP A 10 6.93 0.81 -9.46
CA ASP A 10 7.50 0.36 -8.19
C ASP A 10 7.50 1.48 -7.13
N PHE A 11 7.80 2.71 -7.55
CA PHE A 11 7.71 3.89 -6.69
C PHE A 11 6.28 4.11 -6.20
N ALA A 12 5.29 4.15 -7.11
CA ALA A 12 3.89 4.36 -6.76
C ALA A 12 3.36 3.25 -5.82
N ARG A 13 3.76 2.01 -6.05
CA ARG A 13 3.42 0.87 -5.20
C ARG A 13 3.98 1.03 -3.78
N LEU A 14 5.24 1.43 -3.63
CA LEU A 14 5.84 1.67 -2.31
C LEU A 14 5.25 2.92 -1.62
N TRP A 15 4.99 3.97 -2.40
CA TRP A 15 4.38 5.20 -1.93
C TRP A 15 3.00 4.95 -1.32
N THR A 16 2.11 4.27 -2.04
CA THR A 16 0.74 4.01 -1.56
C THR A 16 0.70 3.14 -0.32
N ARG A 17 1.65 2.21 -0.14
CA ARG A 17 1.81 1.45 1.11
C ARG A 17 2.17 2.36 2.29
N LYS A 18 3.09 3.30 2.08
CA LYS A 18 3.47 4.30 3.09
C LYS A 18 2.30 5.22 3.43
N GLU A 19 1.58 5.69 2.42
CA GLU A 19 0.38 6.50 2.65
C GLU A 19 -0.69 5.76 3.44
N ALA A 20 -0.96 4.49 3.10
CA ALA A 20 -1.95 3.69 3.78
C ALA A 20 -1.63 3.56 5.27
N MET A 21 -0.36 3.30 5.61
CA MET A 21 0.10 3.28 7.00
C MET A 21 -0.05 4.64 7.68
N ALA A 22 0.37 5.73 7.04
CA ALA A 22 0.25 7.08 7.60
C ALA A 22 -1.21 7.47 7.89
N LYS A 23 -2.13 7.10 6.98
CA LYS A 23 -3.57 7.31 7.14
C LYS A 23 -4.14 6.44 8.27
N ALA A 24 -3.75 5.17 8.34
CA ALA A 24 -4.26 4.24 9.34
C ALA A 24 -3.77 4.54 10.77
N THR A 25 -2.54 5.04 10.94
CA THR A 25 -1.98 5.38 12.26
C THR A 25 -2.30 6.81 12.71
N GLY A 26 -2.68 7.70 11.79
CA GLY A 26 -2.90 9.12 12.07
C GLY A 26 -1.62 9.93 12.36
N GLN A 27 -0.43 9.34 12.17
CA GLN A 27 0.85 9.97 12.52
C GLN A 27 1.37 10.94 11.44
N GLY A 28 0.72 11.00 10.29
CA GLY A 28 1.14 11.81 9.15
C GLY A 28 2.35 11.22 8.40
N MET A 29 2.61 11.77 7.21
CA MET A 29 3.58 11.18 6.25
C MET A 29 5.03 11.26 6.72
N ALA A 30 5.41 12.38 7.35
CA ALA A 30 6.79 12.63 7.80
C ALA A 30 7.25 11.59 8.83
N ALA A 31 6.35 11.13 9.71
CA ALA A 31 6.67 10.14 10.73
C ALA A 31 6.86 8.73 10.14
N VAL A 32 6.11 8.40 9.09
CA VAL A 32 6.13 7.07 8.44
C VAL A 32 7.30 6.92 7.48
N MET A 33 7.60 7.97 6.69
CA MET A 33 8.63 7.95 5.64
C MET A 33 10.02 7.54 6.15
N ASN A 34 10.37 7.96 7.37
CA ASN A 34 11.71 7.78 7.95
C ASN A 34 11.85 6.54 8.86
N ARG A 35 10.74 5.87 9.19
CA ARG A 35 10.73 4.82 10.24
C ARG A 35 10.27 3.45 9.77
N LEU A 36 9.51 3.40 8.68
CA LEU A 36 8.88 2.16 8.23
C LEU A 36 9.52 1.67 6.93
N ASP A 37 10.28 0.59 7.05
CA ASP A 37 10.57 -0.28 5.93
C ASP A 37 9.32 -1.12 5.61
N LEU A 38 8.63 -0.75 4.52
CA LEU A 38 7.41 -1.40 4.05
C LEU A 38 7.63 -2.34 2.86
N THR A 39 8.89 -2.71 2.60
CA THR A 39 9.21 -3.80 1.67
C THR A 39 8.63 -5.12 2.18
N GLY A 40 8.60 -5.31 3.50
CA GLY A 40 7.94 -6.40 4.20
C GLY A 40 6.57 -6.04 4.82
N GLN A 41 6.14 -6.89 5.75
CA GLN A 41 4.91 -6.71 6.53
C GLN A 41 5.26 -6.08 7.90
N PRO A 42 4.72 -4.90 8.25
CA PRO A 42 5.01 -4.29 9.55
C PRO A 42 4.38 -5.07 10.70
N LEU A 43 5.07 -5.14 11.84
CA LEU A 43 4.58 -5.83 13.03
C LEU A 43 3.23 -5.24 13.48
N GLY A 44 2.25 -6.10 13.71
CA GLY A 44 0.92 -5.69 14.17
C GLY A 44 0.02 -5.08 13.07
N TRP A 45 0.48 -5.00 11.82
CA TRP A 45 -0.27 -4.43 10.72
C TRP A 45 -0.43 -5.39 9.54
N ARG A 46 -1.55 -5.25 8.85
CA ARG A 46 -1.78 -5.82 7.53
C ARG A 46 -1.76 -4.73 6.49
N VAL A 47 -0.76 -4.75 5.62
CA VAL A 47 -0.63 -3.82 4.49
C VAL A 47 -0.69 -4.58 3.17
N ARG A 48 -1.72 -4.34 2.38
CA ARG A 48 -1.99 -5.06 1.13
C ARG A 48 -2.26 -4.07 0.00
N GLN A 49 -1.89 -4.49 -1.20
CA GLN A 49 -2.21 -3.77 -2.43
C GLN A 49 -3.66 -4.10 -2.81
N LEU A 50 -4.36 -3.11 -3.35
CA LEU A 50 -5.68 -3.24 -3.93
C LEU A 50 -5.56 -3.30 -5.45
N ILE A 51 -6.59 -3.81 -6.10
CA ILE A 51 -6.73 -3.69 -7.55
C ILE A 51 -7.12 -2.25 -7.86
N ALA A 52 -6.41 -1.68 -8.81
CA ALA A 52 -6.58 -0.31 -9.26
C ALA A 52 -6.64 -0.29 -10.80
N PRO A 53 -7.30 0.71 -11.40
CA PRO A 53 -7.28 0.88 -12.85
C PRO A 53 -5.85 0.99 -13.40
N PRO A 54 -5.63 0.69 -14.70
CA PRO A 54 -4.33 0.88 -15.34
C PRO A 54 -3.78 2.29 -15.10
N GLY A 55 -2.49 2.39 -14.74
CA GLY A 55 -1.82 3.65 -14.41
C GLY A 55 -1.95 4.09 -12.95
N TYR A 56 -2.72 3.37 -12.12
CA TYR A 56 -2.88 3.65 -10.71
C TYR A 56 -2.34 2.51 -9.84
N GLU A 57 -1.90 2.86 -8.64
CA GLU A 57 -1.56 1.92 -7.58
C GLU A 57 -2.37 2.28 -6.33
N ALA A 58 -2.83 1.28 -5.60
CA ALA A 58 -3.64 1.48 -4.40
C ALA A 58 -3.26 0.46 -3.32
N SER A 59 -3.30 0.89 -2.06
CA SER A 59 -3.00 0.03 -0.91
C SER A 59 -3.87 0.41 0.28
N PHE A 60 -4.08 -0.56 1.17
CA PHE A 60 -4.71 -0.33 2.47
C PHE A 60 -3.83 -0.87 3.62
N ALA A 61 -4.06 -0.33 4.81
CA ALA A 61 -3.43 -0.77 6.04
C ALA A 61 -4.48 -0.90 7.15
N VAL A 62 -4.48 -2.01 7.88
CA VAL A 62 -5.34 -2.25 9.05
C VAL A 62 -4.57 -2.97 10.16
N PRO A 63 -4.99 -2.88 11.43
CA PRO A 63 -4.40 -3.71 12.48
C PRO A 63 -4.51 -5.20 12.14
N ALA A 64 -3.49 -5.98 12.47
CA ALA A 64 -3.46 -7.42 12.17
C ALA A 64 -4.55 -8.23 12.89
N SER A 65 -5.14 -7.68 13.95
CA SER A 65 -6.30 -8.23 14.66
C SER A 65 -7.61 -8.08 13.88
N VAL A 66 -7.69 -7.17 12.91
CA VAL A 66 -8.90 -7.00 12.10
C VAL A 66 -8.99 -8.16 11.11
N HIS A 67 -10.04 -8.96 11.25
CA HIS A 67 -10.41 -9.96 10.26
C HIS A 67 -11.04 -9.25 9.06
N VAL A 68 -10.28 -9.16 7.97
CA VAL A 68 -10.76 -8.55 6.73
C VAL A 68 -11.23 -9.68 5.82
N ALA A 69 -12.53 -9.74 5.54
CA ALA A 69 -13.02 -10.43 4.35
C ALA A 69 -12.67 -9.53 3.16
N VAL A 70 -11.56 -9.82 2.47
CA VAL A 70 -11.18 -9.09 1.27
C VAL A 70 -11.84 -9.80 0.09
N THR A 71 -12.87 -9.18 -0.49
CA THR A 71 -13.29 -9.55 -1.84
C THR A 71 -12.35 -8.86 -2.81
N VAL A 72 -11.43 -9.63 -3.39
CA VAL A 72 -10.53 -9.14 -4.44
C VAL A 72 -11.27 -9.28 -5.76
N HIS A 73 -11.59 -8.16 -6.41
CA HIS A 73 -12.17 -8.16 -7.74
C HIS A 73 -11.05 -8.08 -8.76
N GLU A 74 -10.73 -9.18 -9.45
CA GLU A 74 -9.66 -9.26 -10.47
C GLU A 74 -9.84 -8.23 -11.60
N GLU A 75 -11.07 -7.77 -11.81
CA GLU A 75 -11.44 -6.68 -12.71
C GLU A 75 -12.30 -5.66 -11.97
N LEU A 76 -12.24 -4.39 -12.39
CA LEU A 76 -13.13 -3.37 -11.83
C LEU A 76 -14.59 -3.77 -12.12
N PRO A 77 -15.50 -3.74 -11.14
CA PRO A 77 -16.91 -3.95 -11.41
C PRO A 77 -17.42 -2.91 -12.42
N GLU A 78 -18.28 -3.34 -13.35
CA GLU A 78 -19.03 -2.44 -14.24
C GLU A 78 -19.88 -1.42 -13.46
#